data_AF-A0AAV5B9L0-F1
#
_entry.id   AF-A0AAV5B9L0-F1
#
_cell.length_a   1.000
_cell.length_b   1.000
_cell.length_c   1.000
_cell.angle_alpha   90.00
_cell.angle_beta   90.00
_cell.angle_gamma   90.00
#
_symmetry.space_group_name_H-M   'P 1'
#
loop_
_entity.id
_entity.type
_entity.pdbx_description
1 polymer ?
#
loop_
_entity_poly.entity_id
_entity_poly.type
_entity_poly.pdbx_seq_one_letter_code
_entity_poly.pdbx_strand_id
1 'polypeptide(L)'
;MTKEQFKEMLTEKIGGTPFAEEVIEDLTVNFDPEKYAQNAKDRLDERKGSVVGWAEKFYEKGQYAKAAEEYSKAAVIANALAAIAA
;
A
#
# COMPACT_ATOMS: atom_id res chain seq x y z
N MET A 1 -4.37 -16.92 -9.53
CA MET A 1 -4.07 -15.53 -9.93
C MET A 1 -2.75 -15.51 -10.67
N THR A 2 -2.67 -14.92 -11.86
CA THR A 2 -1.39 -14.63 -12.53
C THR A 2 -0.79 -13.31 -12.05
N LYS A 3 0.47 -13.04 -12.39
CA LYS A 3 1.12 -11.76 -12.10
C LYS A 3 0.38 -10.58 -12.73
N GLU A 4 -0.09 -10.76 -13.97
CA GLU A 4 -0.86 -9.75 -14.71
C GLU A 4 -2.22 -9.50 -14.05
N GLN A 5 -2.95 -10.55 -13.69
CA GLN A 5 -4.23 -10.44 -12.97
C GLN A 5 -4.06 -9.76 -11.61
N PHE A 6 -2.96 -10.06 -10.90
CA PHE A 6 -2.64 -9.43 -9.64
C PHE A 6 -2.37 -7.93 -9.80
N LYS A 7 -1.57 -7.55 -10.81
CA LYS A 7 -1.31 -6.16 -11.13
C LYS A 7 -2.59 -5.41 -11.49
N GLU A 8 -3.41 -5.97 -12.38
CA GLU A 8 -4.68 -5.36 -12.81
C GLU A 8 -5.62 -5.12 -11.63
N MET A 9 -5.78 -6.12 -10.76
CA MET A 9 -6.59 -6.01 -9.55
C MET A 9 -6.10 -4.91 -8.60
N LEU A 10 -4.79 -4.79 -8.37
CA LEU A 10 -4.24 -3.68 -7.58
C LEU A 10 -4.44 -2.33 -8.29
N THR A 11 -4.18 -2.23 -9.59
CA THR A 11 -4.36 -1.00 -10.36
C THR A 11 -5.82 -0.51 -10.31
N GLU A 12 -6.80 -1.41 -10.41
CA GLU A 12 -8.22 -1.06 -10.28
C GLU A 12 -8.55 -0.52 -8.89
N LYS A 13 -7.98 -1.10 -7.83
CA LYS A 13 -8.33 -0.77 -6.44
C LYS A 13 -7.61 0.45 -5.89
N ILE A 14 -6.36 0.68 -6.29
CA ILE A 14 -5.53 1.71 -5.66
C ILE A 14 -4.81 2.65 -6.63
N GLY A 15 -4.78 2.35 -7.93
CA GLY A 15 -4.01 3.12 -8.92
C GLY A 15 -4.38 4.59 -9.03
N GLY A 16 -3.54 5.37 -9.72
CA GLY A 16 -3.80 6.78 -10.02
C GLY A 16 -3.12 7.80 -9.11
N THR A 17 -2.22 7.36 -8.22
CA THR A 17 -1.30 8.25 -7.49
C THR A 17 0.13 7.72 -7.57
N PRO A 18 1.18 8.59 -7.54
CA PRO A 18 2.56 8.12 -7.59
C PRO A 18 2.90 7.08 -6.51
N PHE A 19 2.37 7.26 -5.29
CA PHE A 19 2.57 6.30 -4.21
C PHE A 19 1.86 4.97 -4.47
N ALA A 20 0.66 5.00 -5.04
CA ALA A 20 -0.04 3.77 -5.40
C ALA A 20 0.70 3.00 -6.50
N GLU A 21 1.22 3.69 -7.52
CA GLU A 21 2.01 3.03 -8.58
C GLU A 21 3.27 2.38 -8.00
N GLU A 22 3.94 3.02 -7.05
CA GLU A 22 5.09 2.44 -6.33
C GLU A 22 4.71 1.17 -5.56
N VAL A 23 3.56 1.18 -4.87
CA VAL A 23 3.05 -0.01 -4.15
C VAL A 23 2.70 -1.13 -5.14
N ILE A 24 2.02 -0.80 -6.24
CA ILE A 24 1.68 -1.78 -7.29
C ILE A 24 2.95 -2.41 -7.87
N GLU A 25 3.96 -1.60 -8.18
CA GLU A 25 5.23 -2.06 -8.73
C GLU A 25 5.95 -3.00 -7.76
N ASP A 26 6.14 -2.60 -6.49
CA ASP A 26 6.82 -3.42 -5.49
C ASP A 26 6.12 -4.78 -5.30
N LEU A 27 4.80 -4.78 -5.15
CA LEU A 27 4.03 -6.01 -4.98
C LEU A 27 4.07 -6.90 -6.23
N THR A 28 4.05 -6.30 -7.42
CA THR A 28 4.08 -7.03 -8.70
C THR A 28 5.46 -7.61 -8.98
N VAL A 29 6.55 -6.90 -8.64
CA VAL A 29 7.92 -7.40 -8.79
C VAL A 29 8.16 -8.60 -7.88
N ASN A 30 7.61 -8.58 -6.66
CA ASN A 30 7.75 -9.64 -5.66
C ASN A 30 6.62 -10.68 -5.71
N PHE A 31 5.88 -10.75 -6.83
CA PHE A 31 4.79 -11.69 -7.00
C PHE A 31 5.30 -13.15 -7.03
N ASP A 32 4.71 -13.97 -6.14
CA ASP A 32 4.87 -15.42 -6.10
C ASP A 32 3.48 -16.04 -6.22
N PRO A 33 3.16 -16.82 -7.28
CA PRO A 33 1.82 -17.37 -7.48
C PRO A 33 1.33 -18.25 -6.32
N GLU A 34 2.23 -18.87 -5.56
CA GLU A 34 1.87 -19.73 -4.42
C GLU A 34 1.63 -18.95 -3.12
N LYS A 35 2.23 -17.75 -3.01
CA LYS A 35 2.28 -16.97 -1.76
C LYS A 35 1.93 -15.49 -1.93
N TYR A 36 1.36 -15.09 -3.06
CA TYR A 36 1.17 -13.68 -3.42
C TYR A 36 0.43 -12.90 -2.32
N ALA A 37 -0.64 -13.48 -1.77
CA ALA A 37 -1.46 -12.81 -0.76
C ALA A 37 -0.69 -12.59 0.54
N GLN A 38 0.01 -13.62 1.04
CA GLN A 38 0.80 -13.52 2.28
C GLN A 38 2.01 -12.59 2.11
N ASN A 39 2.78 -12.75 1.03
CA ASN A 39 3.94 -11.89 0.75
C ASN A 39 3.53 -10.43 0.57
N ALA A 40 2.41 -10.17 -0.11
CA ALA A 40 1.89 -8.82 -0.27
C ALA A 40 1.40 -8.24 1.06
N LYS A 41 0.68 -9.03 1.86
CA LYS A 41 0.21 -8.63 3.18
C LYS A 41 1.36 -8.22 4.09
N ASP A 42 2.40 -9.04 4.20
CA ASP A 42 3.54 -8.76 5.09
C ASP A 42 4.24 -7.44 4.70
N ARG A 43 4.47 -7.23 3.39
CA ARG A 43 5.04 -5.97 2.88
C ARG A 43 4.14 -4.76 3.13
N LEU A 44 2.83 -4.92 2.94
CA LEU A 44 1.86 -3.86 3.16
C LEU A 44 1.74 -3.51 4.64
N ASP A 45 1.77 -4.48 5.55
CA ASP A 45 1.72 -4.25 6.99
C ASP A 45 2.97 -3.51 7.49
N GLU A 46 4.16 -3.89 7.03
CA GLU A 46 5.41 -3.16 7.32
C GLU A 46 5.33 -1.70 6.83
N ARG A 47 4.91 -1.52 5.56
CA ARG A 47 4.76 -0.19 4.96
C ARG A 47 3.72 0.65 5.72
N LYS A 48 2.60 0.04 6.13
CA LYS A 48 1.53 0.69 6.92
C LYS A 48 2.07 1.22 8.25
N GLY A 49 2.82 0.38 8.98
CA GLY A 49 3.42 0.78 10.26
C GLY A 49 4.32 2.00 10.11
N SER A 50 5.13 2.04 9.06
CA SER A 50 6.00 3.19 8.77
C SER A 50 5.22 4.47 8.46
N VAL A 51 4.27 4.45 7.52
CA VAL A 51 3.53 5.66 7.12
C VAL A 51 2.64 6.20 8.24
N VAL A 52 1.99 5.31 9.02
CA VAL A 52 1.17 5.74 10.16
C VAL A 52 2.05 6.38 11.24
N GLY A 53 3.20 5.77 11.56
CA GLY A 53 4.13 6.33 12.54
C GLY A 53 4.66 7.71 12.13
N TRP A 54 4.91 7.94 10.84
CA TRP A 54 5.27 9.28 10.34
C TRP A 54 4.10 10.25 10.37
N ALA A 55 2.88 9.81 10.01
CA ALA A 55 1.68 10.64 10.07
C ALA A 55 1.44 11.17 11.50
N GLU A 56 1.49 10.30 12.50
CA GLU A 56 1.33 10.63 13.91
C GLU A 56 2.41 11.61 14.37
N LYS A 57 3.69 11.31 14.07
CA LYS A 57 4.82 12.19 14.41
C LYS A 57 4.72 13.58 13.77
N PHE A 58 4.21 13.70 12.55
CA PHE A 58 3.95 14.99 11.92
C PHE A 58 2.78 15.71 12.57
N TYR A 59 1.72 14.98 12.91
CA TYR A 59 0.54 15.53 13.59
C TYR A 59 0.90 16.12 14.95
N GLU A 60 1.66 15.40 15.78
CA GLU A 60 2.15 15.85 17.09
C GLU A 60 3.01 17.11 17.00
N LYS A 61 3.75 17.28 15.91
CA LYS A 61 4.58 18.46 15.64
C LYS A 61 3.80 19.63 15.01
N GLY A 62 2.49 19.51 14.84
CA GLY A 62 1.65 20.52 14.17
C GLY A 62 1.90 20.61 12.65
N GLN A 63 2.60 19.64 12.06
CA GLN A 63 2.90 19.59 10.61
C GLN A 63 1.75 18.92 9.85
N TYR A 64 0.53 19.45 9.99
CA TYR A 64 -0.70 18.79 9.55
C TYR A 64 -0.74 18.46 8.06
N ALA A 65 -0.16 19.30 7.18
CA ALA A 65 -0.10 19.01 5.76
C ALA A 65 0.72 17.73 5.46
N LYS A 66 1.84 17.53 6.17
CA LYS A 66 2.66 16.31 6.04
C LYS A 66 1.97 15.10 6.67
N ALA A 67 1.29 15.30 7.80
CA ALA A 67 0.49 14.24 8.42
C ALA A 67 -0.62 13.77 7.46
N ALA A 68 -1.32 14.70 6.80
CA ALA A 68 -2.36 14.38 5.84
C ALA A 68 -1.81 13.61 4.62
N GLU A 69 -0.61 13.96 4.13
CA GLU A 69 0.05 13.21 3.06
C GLU A 69 0.32 11.76 3.48
N GLU A 70 0.89 11.54 4.67
CA GLU A 70 1.18 10.19 5.17
C GLU A 70 -0.11 9.39 5.47
N TYR A 71 -1.17 10.02 5.98
CA TYR A 71 -2.47 9.36 6.12
C TYR A 71 -3.10 9.00 4.78
N SER A 72 -2.90 9.81 3.74
CA SER A 72 -3.33 9.46 2.38
C SER A 72 -2.60 8.23 1.86
N LYS A 73 -1.30 8.09 2.14
CA LYS A 73 -0.53 6.88 1.84
C LYS A 73 -1.05 5.67 2.62
N ALA A 74 -1.36 5.85 3.90
CA ALA A 74 -1.95 4.78 4.73
C ALA A 74 -3.30 4.29 4.19
N ALA A 75 -4.12 5.19 3.62
CA ALA A 75 -5.39 4.82 2.99
C ALA A 75 -5.19 3.97 1.71
N VAL A 76 -4.19 4.30 0.89
CA VAL A 76 -3.79 3.48 -0.27
C VAL A 76 -3.41 2.07 0.18
N ILE A 77 -2.58 1.95 1.22
CA ILE A 77 -2.15 0.65 1.76
C ILE A 77 -3.35 -0.15 2.31
N ALA A 78 -4.28 0.51 3.02
CA ALA A 78 -5.47 -0.14 3.54
C ALA A 78 -6.36 -0.71 2.42
N ASN A 79 -6.53 0.03 1.33
CA ASN A 79 -7.27 -0.45 0.16
C ASN A 79 -6.56 -1.61 -0.55
N ALA A 80 -5.22 -1.60 -0.62
CA ALA A 80 -4.45 -2.72 -1.16
C ALA A 80 -4.60 -3.98 -0.30
N LEU A 81 -4.54 -3.85 1.03
CA LEU A 81 -4.78 -4.96 1.97
C LEU A 81 -6.19 -5.55 1.81
N ALA A 82 -7.20 -4.69 1.61
CA ALA A 82 -8.57 -5.16 1.35
C ALA A 82 -8.67 -5.89 0.00
N ALA A 83 -7.95 -5.42 -1.03
CA ALA A 83 -7.95 -6.02 -2.35
C ALA A 83 -7.37 -7.45 -2.37
N ILE A 84 -6.29 -7.69 -1.61
CA ILE A 84 -5.63 -9.01 -1.57
C ILE A 84 -6.29 -10.00 -0.60
N ALA A 85 -7.23 -9.54 0.23
CA ALA A 85 -7.99 -10.38 1.16
C ALA A 85 -9.33 -10.87 0.57
N ALA A 86 -9.72 -10.37 -0.61
CA ALA A 86 -10.94 -10.70 -1.33
C ALA A 86 -10.75 -11.91 -2.25
#